data_AF-A0A7C8J6K2-F1
#
_entry.id   AF-A0A7C8J6K2-F1
#
_cell.length_a   1.000
_cell.length_b   1.000
_cell.length_c   1.000
_cell.angle_alpha   90.00
_cell.angle_beta   90.00
_cell.angle_gamma   90.00
#
_symmetry.space_group_name_H-M   'P 1'
#
loop_
_entity.id
_entity.type
_entity.pdbx_description
1 polymer ?
#
loop_
_entity_poly.entity_id
_entity_poly.type
_entity_poly.pdbx_seq_one_letter_code
_entity_poly.pdbx_strand_id
1 'polypeptide(L)' 'MTTDTAVRVTRLVVEDKIPLDKVPFVDFPELKISKNETTEMPFRYVKREDGTPIMPEV' A
#
# COMPACT_ATOMS: atom_id res chain seq x y z
N MET A 1 7.55 2.22 -3.17
CA MET A 1 6.55 1.17 -3.45
C MET A 1 7.27 -0.15 -3.46
N THR A 2 6.65 -1.21 -2.95
CA THR A 2 7.11 -2.59 -3.19
C THR A 2 6.72 -3.03 -4.60
N THR A 3 7.30 -4.13 -5.11
CA THR A 3 7.03 -4.62 -6.46
C THR A 3 5.57 -5.00 -6.66
N ASP A 4 4.96 -5.67 -5.70
CA ASP A 4 3.53 -6.03 -5.72
C ASP A 4 2.63 -4.77 -5.72
N THR A 5 3.00 -3.76 -4.93
CA THR A 5 2.29 -2.47 -4.91
C THR A 5 2.39 -1.79 -6.28
N ALA A 6 3.55 -1.78 -6.91
CA ALA A 6 3.74 -1.17 -8.22
C ALA A 6 2.87 -1.84 -9.30
N VAL A 7 2.84 -3.18 -9.33
CA VAL A 7 1.97 -3.95 -10.25
C VAL A 7 0.50 -3.61 -10.04
N ARG A 8 0.06 -3.49 -8.77
CA ARG A 8 -1.32 -3.11 -8.44
C ARG A 8 -1.65 -1.70 -8.91
N VAL A 9 -0.75 -0.73 -8.69
CA VAL A 9 -0.94 0.65 -9.17
C VAL A 9 -1.04 0.67 -10.69
N THR A 10 -0.19 -0.09 -11.39
CA THR A 10 -0.28 -0.20 -12.86
C THR A 10 -1.64 -0.73 -13.28
N ARG A 11 -2.18 -1.75 -12.61
CA ARG A 11 -3.53 -2.27 -12.90
C ARG A 11 -4.61 -1.20 -12.71
N LEU A 12 -4.62 -0.50 -11.56
CA LEU A 12 -5.60 0.55 -11.26
C LEU A 12 -5.56 1.70 -12.29
N VAL A 13 -4.36 2.07 -12.75
CA VAL A 13 -4.21 3.15 -13.73
C VAL A 13 -4.55 2.69 -15.15
N VAL A 14 -4.09 1.51 -15.55
CA VAL A 14 -4.20 1.04 -16.94
C VAL A 14 -5.55 0.39 -17.22
N GLU A 15 -6.02 -0.50 -16.34
CA GLU A 15 -7.31 -1.20 -16.49
C GLU A 15 -8.47 -0.32 -16.00
N ASP A 16 -8.42 0.14 -14.74
CA ASP A 16 -9.53 0.85 -14.11
C ASP A 16 -9.58 2.35 -14.48
N LYS A 17 -8.61 2.83 -15.27
CA LYS A 17 -8.48 4.22 -15.72
C LYS A 17 -8.48 5.24 -14.58
N ILE A 18 -8.05 4.83 -13.39
CA ILE A 18 -7.94 5.72 -12.23
C ILE A 18 -6.67 6.58 -12.42
N PRO A 19 -6.78 7.91 -12.43
CA PRO A 19 -5.61 8.78 -12.45
C PRO A 19 -4.66 8.47 -11.28
N LEU A 20 -3.35 8.48 -11.52
CA LEU A 20 -2.34 8.12 -10.53
C LEU A 20 -2.49 8.93 -9.22
N ASP A 21 -2.84 10.20 -9.33
CA ASP A 21 -3.08 11.12 -8.21
C ASP A 21 -4.34 10.80 -7.38
N LYS A 22 -5.27 10.02 -7.94
CA LYS A 22 -6.50 9.59 -7.28
C LYS A 22 -6.40 8.21 -6.64
N VAL A 23 -5.29 7.50 -6.84
CA VAL A 23 -5.06 6.21 -6.18
C VAL A 23 -4.90 6.45 -4.68
N PRO A 24 -5.64 5.73 -3.81
CA PRO A 24 -5.55 5.94 -2.39
C PRO A 24 -4.25 5.31 -1.87
N PHE A 25 -3.33 6.14 -1.39
CA PHE A 25 -2.02 5.70 -0.89
C PHE A 25 -1.91 5.83 0.63
N VAL A 26 -1.06 4.99 1.21
CA VAL A 26 -0.50 5.17 2.56
C VAL A 26 1.01 5.25 2.42
N ASP A 27 1.59 6.29 2.97
CA ASP A 27 3.04 6.52 2.97
C ASP A 27 3.62 6.11 4.32
N PHE A 28 4.71 5.36 4.29
CA PHE A 28 5.49 4.96 5.47
C PHE A 28 4.62 4.34 6.59
N PRO A 29 3.84 3.27 6.32
CA PRO A 29 3.00 2.71 7.36
C PRO A 29 3.83 2.07 8.48
N GLU A 30 3.43 2.36 9.71
CA GLU A 30 3.92 1.67 10.91
C GLU A 30 3.12 0.38 11.15
N LEU A 31 3.82 -0.75 11.24
CA LEU A 31 3.25 -2.05 11.58
C LEU A 31 3.59 -2.39 13.03
N LYS A 32 2.56 -2.52 13.86
CA LYS A 32 2.70 -3.07 15.23
C LYS A 32 2.68 -4.59 15.16
N ILE A 33 3.85 -5.21 15.30
CA ILE A 33 4.03 -6.66 15.32
C ILE A 33 3.67 -7.20 16.72
N SER A 34 4.00 -6.46 17.78
CA SER A 34 3.65 -6.81 19.16
C SER A 34 3.48 -5.56 20.04
N LYS A 35 3.24 -5.74 21.35
CA LYS A 35 3.14 -4.60 22.30
C LYS A 35 4.42 -3.76 22.37
N ASN A 36 5.56 -4.34 22.03
CA ASN A 36 6.88 -3.72 22.16
C ASN A 36 7.62 -3.60 20.83
N GLU A 37 7.03 -4.10 19.73
CA GLU A 37 7.68 -4.15 18.43
C GLU A 37 6.82 -3.48 17.38
N THR A 38 7.34 -2.37 16.87
CA THR A 38 6.78 -1.63 15.74
C THR A 38 7.86 -1.54 14.69
N THR A 39 7.51 -1.80 13.43
CA THR A 39 8.40 -1.64 12.28
C THR A 39 7.78 -0.65 11.31
N GLU A 40 8.55 0.34 10.88
CA GLU A 40 8.16 1.24 9.80
C GLU A 40 8.54 0.61 8.46
N MET A 41 7.61 0.58 7.52
CA MET A 41 7.88 0.15 6.15
C MET A 41 8.17 1.38 5.29
N PRO A 42 9.41 1.61 4.81
CA PRO A 42 9.80 2.87 4.18
C PRO A 42 9.36 3.00 2.71
N PHE A 43 8.12 2.62 2.43
CA PHE A 43 7.55 2.59 1.10
C PHE A 43 6.09 3.07 1.12
N ARG A 44 5.68 3.62 -0.03
CA ARG A 44 4.27 3.86 -0.36
C ARG A 44 3.55 2.56 -0.69
N TYR A 45 2.37 2.36 -0.12
CA TYR A 45 1.45 1.24 -0.36
C TYR A 45 0.08 1.76 -0.85
N VAL A 46 -0.69 0.90 -1.51
CA VAL A 46 -2.10 1.19 -1.82
C VAL A 46 -2.94 0.94 -0.56
N LYS A 47 -3.83 1.88 -0.23
CA LYS A 47 -4.75 1.84 0.91
C LYS A 47 -5.98 1.00 0.57
N ARG A 48 -6.40 0.12 1.48
CA ARG A 48 -7.71 -0.56 1.44
C ARG A 48 -8.83 0.36 1.94
N GLU A 49 -10.07 -0.05 1.73
CA GLU A 49 -11.25 0.63 2.27
C GLU A 49 -11.23 0.72 3.81
N ASP A 50 -10.61 -0.25 4.49
CA ASP A 50 -10.40 -0.28 5.94
C ASP A 50 -9.29 0.68 6.43
N GLY A 51 -8.59 1.33 5.51
CA GLY A 51 -7.51 2.26 5.78
C GLY A 51 -6.15 1.64 6.05
N THR A 52 -6.01 0.31 5.98
CA THR A 52 -4.76 -0.41 6.11
C THR A 52 -4.01 -0.49 4.77
N PRO A 53 -2.67 -0.63 4.78
CA PRO A 53 -1.90 -0.87 3.56
C PRO A 53 -2.17 -2.29 3.02
N ILE A 54 -2.36 -2.42 1.70
CA ILE A 54 -2.44 -3.73 1.05
C ILE A 54 -1.06 -4.37 1.06
N MET A 55 -0.93 -5.46 1.80
CA MET A 55 0.26 -6.31 1.83
C MET A 55 0.00 -7.66 1.16
N PRO A 56 1.03 -8.30 0.58
CA PRO A 56 0.93 -9.67 0.11
C PRO A 56 0.72 -10.63 1.27
N GLU A 57 -0.16 -11.62 1.08
CA GLU A 57 -0.29 -12.75 2.00
C GLU A 57 0.90 -13.71 1.76
N VAL A 58 1.46 -14.25 2.85
CA VAL A 58 2.59 -15.21 2.83
C VAL A 58 2.13 -16.62 2.51
#